data_AF-A0A2R8AHB5-F1
#
_entry.id   AF-A0A2R8AHB5-F1
#
_cell.length_a   1.000
_cell.length_b   1.000
_cell.length_c   1.000
_cell.angle_alpha   90.00
_cell.angle_beta   90.00
_cell.angle_gamma   90.00
#
_symmetry.space_group_name_H-M   'P 1'
#
loop_
_entity.id
_entity.type
_entity.pdbx_description
1 polymer ?
#
loop_
_entity_poly.entity_id
_entity_poly.type
_entity_poly.pdbx_seq_one_letter_code
_entity_poly.pdbx_strand_id
1 'polypeptide(L)'
;MPSITCLKSEKTNLGLVRAQGKVSGVNISPNSVSVVKKKFDPQLPKGMSVQNCTAFVLAVSGPVQIENLEFRISIDSPIEGTPCTGQCLDAQEWSSEDYTIVIGTEDAEILSDRLGAPELEDRAVVDYDKNSLTLRLERLVKRDGYSFHFLMVENPVPEPVDASAWFAVDQSHKNVLRS
;
A
#
# COMPACT_ATOMS: atom_id res chain seq x y z
N MET A 1 9.66 -14.96 18.77
CA MET A 1 9.75 -13.48 18.70
C MET A 1 8.36 -12.89 18.78
N PRO A 2 8.16 -11.74 19.42
CA PRO A 2 6.85 -11.08 19.42
C PRO A 2 6.46 -10.68 17.99
N SER A 3 5.19 -10.87 17.66
CA SER A 3 4.58 -10.42 16.41
C SER A 3 3.37 -9.58 16.76
N ILE A 4 3.20 -8.45 16.08
CA ILE A 4 2.06 -7.57 16.25
C ILE A 4 1.30 -7.50 14.95
N THR A 5 -0.03 -7.60 15.05
CA THR A 5 -0.94 -7.45 13.93
C THR A 5 -1.87 -6.26 14.20
N CYS A 6 -2.05 -5.42 13.20
CA CYS A 6 -2.99 -4.31 13.21
C CYS A 6 -3.80 -4.29 11.92
N LEU A 7 -5.02 -3.77 11.98
CA LEU A 7 -6.00 -3.84 10.90
C LEU A 7 -6.75 -2.51 10.76
N LYS A 8 -6.97 -2.09 9.51
CA LYS A 8 -7.97 -1.08 9.12
C LYS A 8 -8.79 -1.59 7.96
N SER A 9 -9.95 -0.98 7.74
CA SER A 9 -10.81 -1.29 6.61
C SER A 9 -11.45 -0.05 6.02
N GLU A 10 -11.81 -0.15 4.74
CA GLU A 10 -12.55 0.86 3.98
C GLU A 10 -13.64 0.14 3.17
N LYS A 11 -14.86 0.69 3.20
CA LYS A 11 -15.96 0.14 2.41
C LYS A 11 -15.94 0.83 1.06
N THR A 12 -16.05 0.05 -0.01
CA THR A 12 -16.09 0.52 -1.40
C THR A 12 -17.35 -0.02 -2.09
N ASN A 13 -17.57 0.37 -3.33
CA ASN A 13 -18.63 -0.13 -4.19
C ASN A 13 -18.35 -1.57 -4.66
N LEU A 14 -17.09 -2.01 -4.71
CA LEU A 14 -16.74 -3.38 -5.12
C LEU A 14 -16.61 -4.36 -3.95
N GLY A 15 -16.49 -3.86 -2.71
CA GLY A 15 -16.33 -4.72 -1.54
C GLY A 15 -15.74 -4.04 -0.31
N LEU A 16 -15.47 -4.83 0.72
CA LEU A 16 -14.76 -4.35 1.91
C LEU A 16 -13.25 -4.55 1.70
N VAL A 17 -12.51 -3.44 1.64
CA VAL A 17 -11.05 -3.45 1.59
C VAL A 17 -10.51 -3.48 3.01
N ARG A 18 -9.51 -4.34 3.26
CA ARG A 18 -8.86 -4.53 4.56
C ARG A 18 -7.36 -4.38 4.42
N ALA A 19 -6.77 -3.50 5.22
CA ALA A 19 -5.34 -3.28 5.33
C ALA A 19 -4.81 -3.89 6.63
N GLN A 20 -3.97 -4.92 6.53
CA GLN A 20 -3.40 -5.65 7.65
C GLN A 20 -1.88 -5.49 7.66
N GLY A 21 -1.34 -4.94 8.74
CA GLY A 21 0.09 -4.92 9.00
C GLY A 21 0.44 -5.98 10.04
N LYS A 22 1.39 -6.86 9.72
CA LYS A 22 1.95 -7.86 10.63
C LYS A 22 3.46 -7.66 10.69
N VAL A 23 3.98 -7.35 11.87
CA VAL A 23 5.39 -7.03 12.07
C VAL A 23 5.96 -7.84 13.22
N SER A 24 7.14 -8.43 13.03
CA SER A 24 7.89 -9.16 14.04
C SER A 24 9.35 -8.72 14.07
N GLY A 25 9.97 -8.77 15.25
CA GLY A 25 11.33 -8.30 15.41
C GLY A 25 11.73 -8.01 16.85
N VAL A 26 12.80 -7.22 17.01
CA VAL A 26 13.41 -6.88 18.31
C VAL A 26 12.95 -5.49 18.75
N ASN A 27 12.67 -5.34 20.05
CA ASN A 27 12.12 -4.11 20.67
C ASN A 27 10.76 -3.68 20.12
N ILE A 28 10.03 -4.61 19.49
CA ILE A 28 8.67 -4.37 19.01
C ILE A 28 7.69 -4.54 20.17
N SER A 29 6.86 -3.51 20.40
CA SER A 29 5.80 -3.51 21.43
C SER A 29 4.44 -3.18 20.81
N PRO A 30 3.30 -3.59 21.39
CA PRO A 30 1.96 -3.37 20.84
C PRO A 30 1.67 -1.94 20.34
N ASN A 31 2.24 -0.93 21.01
CA ASN A 31 2.04 0.48 20.68
C ASN A 31 3.01 0.99 19.59
N SER A 32 3.98 0.18 19.19
CA SER A 32 4.98 0.52 18.19
C SER A 32 4.48 0.28 16.77
N VAL A 33 3.42 -0.51 16.54
CA VAL A 33 2.95 -0.86 15.19
C VAL A 33 1.50 -0.41 15.02
N SER A 34 1.21 0.30 13.94
CA SER A 34 -0.15 0.74 13.63
C SER A 34 -0.39 0.81 12.13
N VAL A 35 -1.63 0.54 11.73
CA VAL A 35 -2.13 0.93 10.40
C VAL A 35 -3.04 2.13 10.58
N VAL A 36 -2.69 3.22 9.92
CA VAL A 36 -3.50 4.44 9.84
C VAL A 36 -4.20 4.45 8.49
N LYS A 37 -5.47 4.85 8.50
CA LYS A 37 -6.26 5.08 7.29
C LYS A 37 -6.60 6.56 7.23
N LYS A 38 -6.39 7.20 6.08
CA LYS A 38 -6.76 8.60 5.86
C LYS A 38 -7.22 8.83 4.42
N LYS A 39 -8.09 9.82 4.24
CA LYS A 39 -8.37 10.36 2.91
C LYS A 39 -7.08 10.96 2.35
N PHE A 40 -6.82 10.73 1.08
CA PHE A 40 -5.65 11.25 0.38
C PHE A 40 -6.11 12.04 -0.84
N ASP A 41 -5.42 13.14 -1.13
CA ASP A 41 -5.67 13.96 -2.31
C ASP A 41 -4.44 13.84 -3.23
N PRO A 42 -4.50 13.00 -4.27
CA PRO A 42 -3.33 12.70 -5.09
C PRO A 42 -2.95 13.87 -5.98
N GLN A 43 -1.65 14.01 -6.23
CA GLN A 43 -1.14 14.95 -7.21
C GLN A 43 -1.30 14.35 -8.60
N LEU A 44 -2.29 14.85 -9.34
CA LEU A 44 -2.66 14.32 -10.65
C LEU A 44 -2.24 15.22 -11.80
N PRO A 45 -1.97 14.65 -12.99
CA PRO A 45 -1.86 15.41 -14.23
C PRO A 45 -3.08 16.28 -14.49
N LYS A 46 -2.88 17.37 -15.25
CA LYS A 46 -3.94 18.34 -15.53
C LYS A 46 -5.14 17.66 -16.22
N GLY A 47 -6.32 17.85 -15.62
CA GLY A 47 -7.59 17.34 -16.16
C GLY A 47 -7.98 15.98 -15.64
N MET A 48 -7.07 15.24 -15.00
CA MET A 48 -7.39 13.98 -14.32
C MET A 48 -8.06 14.24 -12.98
N SER A 49 -8.91 13.32 -12.57
CA SER A 49 -9.59 13.36 -11.28
C SER A 49 -9.95 11.96 -10.84
N VAL A 50 -10.02 11.75 -9.52
CA VAL A 50 -10.49 10.50 -8.94
C VAL A 50 -11.64 10.78 -7.97
N GLN A 51 -12.57 9.84 -7.86
CA GLN A 51 -13.74 9.97 -6.99
C GLN A 51 -13.34 9.82 -5.52
N ASN A 52 -12.61 8.75 -5.20
CA ASN A 52 -12.12 8.49 -3.85
C ASN A 52 -10.67 8.02 -3.90
N CYS A 53 -9.83 8.57 -3.02
CA CYS A 53 -8.49 8.06 -2.77
C CYS A 53 -8.24 7.95 -1.26
N THR A 54 -7.79 6.77 -0.84
CA THR A 54 -7.53 6.43 0.56
C THR A 54 -6.11 5.94 0.71
N ALA A 55 -5.36 6.53 1.63
CA ALA A 55 -4.06 6.03 2.03
C ALA A 55 -4.19 5.11 3.25
N PHE A 56 -3.59 3.93 3.13
CA PHE A 56 -3.30 3.05 4.26
C PHE A 56 -1.81 3.11 4.54
N VAL A 57 -1.43 3.52 5.75
CA VAL A 57 -0.03 3.65 6.15
C VAL A 57 0.25 2.70 7.30
N LEU A 58 1.12 1.73 7.08
CA LEU A 58 1.73 0.94 8.14
C LEU A 58 2.88 1.75 8.73
N ALA A 59 2.76 2.14 9.99
CA ALA A 59 3.80 2.84 10.74
C ALA A 59 4.34 1.94 11.84
N VAL A 60 5.67 1.85 11.92
CA VAL A 60 6.40 1.23 13.01
C VAL A 60 7.23 2.31 13.71
N SER A 61 7.06 2.51 15.01
CA SER A 61 7.67 3.60 15.79
C SER A 61 8.69 3.09 16.79
N GLY A 62 9.74 3.88 17.02
CA GLY A 62 10.81 3.62 17.96
C GLY A 62 11.99 2.87 17.35
N PRO A 63 13.06 2.64 18.14
CA PRO A 63 14.31 2.02 17.69
C PRO A 63 14.17 0.49 17.56
N VAL A 64 13.46 0.06 16.53
CA VAL A 64 13.14 -1.34 16.26
C VAL A 64 14.04 -1.93 15.19
N GLN A 65 14.27 -3.23 15.28
CA GLN A 65 14.78 -4.05 14.18
C GLN A 65 13.65 -4.97 13.74
N ILE A 66 13.36 -5.00 12.44
CA ILE A 66 12.24 -5.78 11.89
C ILE A 66 12.82 -7.03 11.24
N GLU A 67 12.43 -8.19 11.75
CA GLU A 67 12.81 -9.47 11.16
C GLU A 67 11.87 -9.87 10.02
N ASN A 68 10.56 -9.69 10.21
CA ASN A 68 9.57 -9.92 9.16
C ASN A 68 8.51 -8.82 9.22
N LEU A 69 8.15 -8.30 8.05
CA LEU A 69 7.02 -7.41 7.84
C LEU A 69 6.18 -7.94 6.69
N GLU A 70 4.87 -8.01 6.94
CA GLU A 70 3.86 -8.22 5.92
C GLU A 70 2.87 -7.07 6.01
N PHE A 71 2.72 -6.32 4.92
CA PHE A 71 1.66 -5.33 4.77
C PHE A 71 0.76 -5.77 3.62
N ARG A 72 -0.46 -6.19 3.96
CA ARG A 72 -1.41 -6.76 3.04
C ARG A 72 -2.64 -5.88 2.88
N ILE A 73 -3.00 -5.57 1.64
CA ILE A 73 -4.33 -5.06 1.30
C ILE A 73 -5.11 -6.19 0.64
N SER A 74 -6.30 -6.50 1.16
CA SER A 74 -7.20 -7.49 0.57
C SER A 74 -8.58 -6.90 0.34
N ILE A 75 -9.26 -7.33 -0.72
CA ILE A 75 -10.64 -6.96 -1.00
C ILE A 75 -11.57 -8.17 -0.84
N ASP A 76 -12.71 -7.94 -0.21
CA ASP A 76 -13.81 -8.89 -0.11
C ASP A 76 -14.77 -8.67 -1.28
N SER A 77 -14.43 -9.23 -2.44
CA SER A 77 -15.14 -9.07 -3.71
C SER A 77 -15.13 -10.36 -4.51
N PRO A 78 -16.16 -10.65 -5.33
CA PRO A 78 -16.12 -11.76 -6.28
C PRO A 78 -15.26 -11.45 -7.53
N ILE A 79 -14.82 -10.21 -7.71
CA ILE A 79 -14.00 -9.78 -8.84
C ILE A 79 -12.55 -10.18 -8.58
N GLU A 80 -11.90 -10.76 -9.58
CA GLU A 80 -10.47 -11.10 -9.51
C GLU A 80 -9.64 -9.92 -10.00
N GLY A 81 -8.60 -9.60 -9.23
CA GLY A 81 -7.72 -8.49 -9.52
C GLY A 81 -6.64 -8.87 -10.53
N THR A 82 -6.27 -7.93 -11.39
CA THR A 82 -5.22 -8.09 -12.40
C THR A 82 -4.09 -7.11 -12.12
N PRO A 83 -2.81 -7.53 -12.15
CA PRO A 83 -1.69 -6.60 -12.02
C PRO A 83 -1.72 -5.51 -13.10
N CYS A 84 -1.50 -4.26 -12.69
CA CYS A 84 -1.42 -3.08 -13.54
C CYS A 84 -0.18 -2.25 -13.18
N THR A 85 0.95 -2.93 -13.00
CA THR A 85 2.22 -2.35 -12.57
C THR A 85 2.83 -1.41 -13.62
N GLY A 86 3.79 -0.59 -13.19
CA GLY A 86 4.61 0.21 -14.08
C GLY A 86 5.92 0.62 -13.41
N GLN A 87 6.67 1.51 -14.05
CA GLN A 87 7.92 1.99 -13.47
C GLN A 87 7.63 2.66 -12.12
N CYS A 88 8.37 2.30 -11.07
CA CYS A 88 8.22 2.83 -9.71
C CYS A 88 6.98 2.33 -8.94
N LEU A 89 6.12 1.49 -9.54
CA LEU A 89 4.80 1.15 -9.00
C LEU A 89 4.48 -0.34 -9.13
N ASP A 90 4.25 -0.96 -7.98
CA ASP A 90 3.54 -2.23 -7.87
C ASP A 90 2.05 -1.96 -7.60
N ALA A 91 1.18 -2.37 -8.52
CA ALA A 91 -0.25 -2.09 -8.46
C ALA A 91 -1.12 -3.21 -9.03
N GLN A 92 -2.35 -3.29 -8.53
CA GLN A 92 -3.36 -4.25 -8.94
C GLN A 92 -4.74 -3.57 -9.05
N GLU A 93 -5.49 -3.97 -10.07
CA GLU A 93 -6.81 -3.42 -10.39
C GLU A 93 -7.91 -4.48 -10.25
N TRP A 94 -9.05 -4.09 -9.69
CA TRP A 94 -10.31 -4.85 -9.67
C TRP A 94 -11.39 -4.02 -10.36
N SER A 95 -11.99 -4.54 -11.44
CA SER A 95 -12.95 -3.77 -12.25
C SER A 95 -14.26 -4.52 -12.48
N SER A 96 -15.38 -3.80 -12.31
CA SER A 96 -16.73 -4.19 -12.70
C SER A 96 -17.20 -3.36 -13.90
N GLU A 97 -18.47 -3.47 -14.26
CA GLU A 97 -19.10 -2.61 -15.28
C GLU A 97 -19.22 -1.15 -14.82
N ASP A 98 -19.35 -0.90 -13.52
CA ASP A 98 -19.67 0.42 -12.97
C ASP A 98 -18.48 1.10 -12.26
N TYR A 99 -17.58 0.32 -11.66
CA TYR A 99 -16.49 0.83 -10.82
C TYR A 99 -15.19 0.05 -11.01
N THR A 100 -14.08 0.76 -10.85
CA THR A 100 -12.73 0.20 -10.73
C THR A 100 -12.14 0.56 -9.37
N ILE A 101 -11.38 -0.37 -8.80
CA ILE A 101 -10.48 -0.12 -7.67
C ILE A 101 -9.07 -0.43 -8.12
N VAL A 102 -8.19 0.56 -8.01
CA VAL A 102 -6.75 0.38 -8.19
C VAL A 102 -6.08 0.53 -6.83
N ILE A 103 -5.24 -0.43 -6.46
CA ILE A 103 -4.40 -0.37 -5.26
C ILE A 103 -2.95 -0.43 -5.69
N GLY A 104 -2.12 0.50 -5.18
CA GLY A 104 -0.71 0.56 -5.52
C GLY A 104 0.20 0.91 -4.33
N THR A 105 1.47 0.56 -4.47
CA THR A 105 2.59 0.89 -3.57
C THR A 105 3.86 1.13 -4.39
N GLU A 106 4.86 1.74 -3.77
CA GLU A 106 6.23 1.78 -4.31
C GLU A 106 6.72 0.37 -4.65
N ASP A 107 7.38 0.25 -5.80
CA ASP A 107 8.12 -0.97 -6.15
C ASP A 107 9.38 -1.17 -5.29
N ALA A 108 10.04 -2.32 -5.48
CA ALA A 108 11.25 -2.67 -4.73
C ALA A 108 12.40 -1.68 -4.90
N GLU A 109 12.60 -1.13 -6.10
CA GLU A 109 13.67 -0.17 -6.40
C GLU A 109 13.47 1.11 -5.59
N ILE A 110 12.28 1.73 -5.69
CA ILE A 110 11.96 2.96 -4.97
C ILE A 110 11.96 2.74 -3.46
N LEU A 111 11.44 1.60 -3.00
CA LEU A 111 11.43 1.26 -1.60
C LEU A 111 12.85 1.10 -1.04
N SER A 112 13.74 0.43 -1.78
CA SER A 112 15.14 0.21 -1.38
C SER A 112 15.93 1.52 -1.28
N ASP A 113 15.79 2.41 -2.26
CA ASP A 113 16.43 3.74 -2.29
C ASP A 113 15.93 4.58 -1.10
N ARG A 114 14.61 4.63 -0.89
CA ARG A 114 14.00 5.38 0.22
C ARG A 114 14.46 4.88 1.58
N LEU A 115 14.64 3.58 1.74
CA LEU A 115 15.10 2.99 3.00
C LEU A 115 16.62 3.05 3.17
N GLY A 116 17.37 3.35 2.10
CA GLY A 116 18.84 3.32 2.09
C GLY A 116 19.39 1.91 2.27
N ALA A 117 18.68 0.91 1.74
CA ALA A 117 18.95 -0.51 1.91
C ALA A 117 18.89 -1.20 0.53
N PRO A 118 19.92 -1.05 -0.32
CA PRO A 118 19.93 -1.57 -1.68
C PRO A 118 19.77 -3.10 -1.73
N GLU A 119 20.15 -3.82 -0.68
CA GLU A 119 19.92 -5.25 -0.56
C GLU A 119 18.43 -5.65 -0.45
N LEU A 120 17.53 -4.68 -0.31
CA LEU A 120 16.08 -4.91 -0.35
C LEU A 120 15.55 -5.07 -1.76
N GLU A 121 16.25 -4.60 -2.79
CA GLU A 121 15.80 -4.79 -4.19
C GLU A 121 15.60 -6.29 -4.49
N ASP A 122 16.46 -7.14 -3.94
CA ASP A 122 16.39 -8.60 -4.08
C ASP A 122 15.45 -9.30 -3.06
N ARG A 123 14.96 -8.59 -2.04
CA ARG A 123 14.23 -9.17 -0.90
C ARG A 123 12.82 -8.63 -0.70
N ALA A 124 12.55 -7.44 -1.20
CA ALA A 124 11.23 -6.82 -1.19
C ALA A 124 10.40 -7.50 -2.26
N VAL A 125 9.35 -8.18 -1.82
CA VAL A 125 8.45 -8.87 -2.73
C VAL A 125 7.07 -8.28 -2.57
N VAL A 126 6.49 -7.85 -3.68
CA VAL A 126 5.06 -7.60 -3.76
C VAL A 126 4.41 -8.81 -4.39
N ASP A 127 3.63 -9.54 -3.58
CA ASP A 127 2.90 -10.71 -4.00
C ASP A 127 1.48 -10.33 -4.43
N TYR A 128 1.11 -10.84 -5.60
CA TYR A 128 -0.20 -10.66 -6.22
C TYR A 128 -1.04 -11.91 -6.03
N ASP A 129 -2.23 -11.74 -5.48
CA ASP A 129 -3.28 -12.74 -5.44
C ASP A 129 -4.57 -12.11 -5.97
N LYS A 130 -5.51 -12.93 -6.46
CA LYS A 130 -6.78 -12.50 -7.04
C LYS A 130 -7.52 -11.48 -6.17
N ASN A 131 -7.39 -11.57 -4.85
CA ASN A 131 -8.09 -10.70 -3.90
C ASN A 131 -7.16 -9.90 -2.99
N SER A 132 -5.84 -9.87 -3.24
CA SER A 132 -4.93 -9.10 -2.39
C SER A 132 -3.59 -8.77 -3.03
N LEU A 133 -3.04 -7.64 -2.59
CA LEU A 133 -1.68 -7.21 -2.82
C LEU A 133 -0.92 -7.22 -1.49
N THR A 134 0.27 -7.84 -1.45
CA THR A 134 1.02 -8.03 -0.20
C THR A 134 2.48 -7.61 -0.35
N LEU A 135 2.91 -6.59 0.39
CA LEU A 135 4.32 -6.23 0.53
C LEU A 135 4.96 -7.08 1.64
N ARG A 136 6.06 -7.76 1.31
CA ARG A 136 6.86 -8.55 2.24
C ARG A 136 8.29 -8.03 2.30
N LEU A 137 8.79 -7.86 3.53
CA LEU A 137 10.16 -7.47 3.81
C LEU A 137 10.72 -8.29 4.95
N GLU A 138 12.00 -8.61 4.85
CA GLU A 138 12.73 -9.34 5.88
C GLU A 138 14.02 -8.61 6.27
N ARG A 139 14.41 -8.73 7.54
CA ARG A 139 15.70 -8.30 8.08
C ARG A 139 16.03 -6.82 7.85
N LEU A 140 15.09 -5.93 8.16
CA LEU A 140 15.36 -4.50 8.20
C LEU A 140 16.19 -4.16 9.43
N VAL A 141 17.25 -3.38 9.22
CA VAL A 141 18.20 -2.96 10.26
C VAL A 141 17.52 -2.18 11.39
N LYS A 142 18.22 -1.96 12.50
CA LYS A 142 17.69 -1.15 13.58
C LYS A 142 17.59 0.33 13.15
N ARG A 143 16.39 0.91 13.16
CA ARG A 143 16.15 2.33 12.85
C ARG A 143 15.09 2.92 13.76
N ASP A 144 15.10 4.24 13.94
CA ASP A 144 14.02 4.97 14.59
C ASP A 144 12.83 5.13 13.64
N GLY A 145 12.04 4.08 13.59
CA GLY A 145 10.80 3.99 12.84
C GLY A 145 10.93 3.60 11.36
N TYR A 146 9.83 3.03 10.87
CA TYR A 146 9.60 2.62 9.49
C TYR A 146 8.19 2.99 9.07
N SER A 147 8.00 3.26 7.79
CA SER A 147 6.67 3.46 7.22
C SER A 147 6.57 2.94 5.79
N PHE A 148 5.41 2.37 5.51
CA PHE A 148 5.01 1.76 4.25
C PHE A 148 3.59 2.17 3.94
N HIS A 149 3.22 2.19 2.67
CA HIS A 149 1.90 2.67 2.30
C HIS A 149 1.31 1.84 1.15
N PHE A 150 -0.02 1.79 1.14
CA PHE A 150 -0.78 1.51 -0.06
C PHE A 150 -1.73 2.68 -0.29
N LEU A 151 -1.88 3.06 -1.55
CA LEU A 151 -2.96 3.93 -1.99
C LEU A 151 -4.04 3.07 -2.62
N MET A 152 -5.29 3.33 -2.25
CA MET A 152 -6.47 2.71 -2.83
C MET A 152 -7.29 3.82 -3.47
N VAL A 153 -7.54 3.67 -4.77
CA VAL A 153 -8.39 4.57 -5.54
C VAL A 153 -9.62 3.82 -5.98
N GLU A 154 -10.77 4.46 -5.89
CA GLU A 154 -12.02 3.99 -6.46
C GLU A 154 -12.52 5.04 -7.44
N ASN A 155 -12.85 4.60 -8.66
CA ASN A 155 -13.34 5.44 -9.75
C ASN A 155 -14.53 4.78 -10.46
N PRO A 156 -15.42 5.57 -11.08
CA PRO A 156 -16.43 5.05 -11.99
C PRO A 156 -15.77 4.52 -13.28
N VAL A 157 -16.46 3.60 -13.96
CA VAL A 157 -16.08 3.09 -15.28
C VAL A 157 -17.08 3.60 -16.34
N PRO A 158 -16.61 4.13 -17.49
CA PRO A 158 -15.22 4.49 -17.77
C PRO A 158 -14.75 5.64 -16.87
N GLU A 159 -13.44 5.73 -16.67
CA GLU A 159 -12.84 6.87 -15.98
C GLU A 159 -13.12 8.17 -16.73
N PRO A 160 -13.25 9.34 -16.04
CA PRO A 160 -13.42 10.62 -16.72
C PRO A 160 -12.26 10.97 -17.67
N VAL A 161 -11.04 10.57 -17.28
CA VAL A 161 -9.84 10.59 -18.10
C VAL A 161 -9.10 9.27 -17.85
N ASP A 162 -8.75 8.58 -18.93
CA ASP A 162 -8.09 7.27 -18.87
C ASP A 162 -6.85 7.28 -17.97
N ALA A 163 -6.71 6.21 -17.19
CA ALA A 163 -5.60 5.96 -16.25
C ALA A 163 -5.52 6.93 -15.06
N SER A 164 -6.57 7.72 -14.77
CA SER A 164 -6.57 8.62 -13.61
C SER A 164 -6.33 7.85 -12.30
N ALA A 165 -6.90 6.65 -12.15
CA ALA A 165 -6.72 5.81 -10.98
C ALA A 165 -5.28 5.30 -10.83
N TRP A 166 -4.63 4.98 -11.95
CA TRP A 166 -3.23 4.55 -11.96
C TRP A 166 -2.30 5.68 -11.49
N PHE A 167 -2.44 6.89 -12.06
CA PHE A 167 -1.67 8.06 -11.62
C PHE A 167 -1.95 8.45 -10.17
N ALA A 168 -3.16 8.18 -9.68
CA ALA A 168 -3.53 8.47 -8.30
C ALA A 168 -2.87 7.54 -7.28
N VAL A 169 -2.55 6.30 -7.65
CA VAL A 169 -1.80 5.39 -6.76
C VAL A 169 -0.29 5.50 -6.92
N ASP A 170 0.20 6.06 -8.02
CA ASP A 170 1.60 6.41 -8.24
C ASP A 170 1.97 7.72 -7.54
N GLN A 171 2.26 7.64 -6.23
CA GLN A 171 2.56 8.81 -5.43
C GLN A 171 3.75 8.53 -4.51
N SER A 172 4.67 9.50 -4.43
CA SER A 172 5.82 9.36 -3.53
C SER A 172 5.37 9.21 -2.07
N HIS A 173 6.05 8.34 -1.31
CA HIS A 173 5.75 8.14 0.11
C HIS A 173 5.79 9.44 0.93
N LYS A 174 6.68 10.36 0.55
CA LYS A 174 6.78 11.70 1.17
C LYS A 174 5.49 12.50 1.03
N ASN A 175 4.82 12.44 -0.12
CA ASN A 175 3.54 13.11 -0.33
C ASN A 175 2.45 12.45 0.52
N VAL A 176 2.43 11.11 0.55
CA VAL A 176 1.48 10.33 1.35
C VAL A 176 1.59 10.65 2.84
N LEU A 177 2.79 10.84 3.39
CA LEU A 177 2.95 11.18 4.82
C LEU A 177 2.56 12.63 5.18
N ARG A 178 2.59 13.56 4.22
CA ARG A 178 2.30 14.99 4.46
C ARG A 178 0.82 15.35 4.49
N SER A 179 -0.04 14.48 3.98
CA SER A 179 -1.49 14.72 3.86
C SER A 179 -2.26 14.55 5.17
#